data_AF-A0A4Q3LIH1-F1
#
_entry.id   AF-A0A4Q3LIH1-F1
#
_cell.length_a   1.000
_cell.length_b   1.000
_cell.length_c   1.000
_cell.angle_alpha   90.00
_cell.angle_beta   90.00
_cell.angle_gamma   90.00
#
_symmetry.space_group_name_H-M   'P 1'
#
loop_
_entity.id
_entity.type
_entity.pdbx_description
1 polymer ?
#
loop_
_entity_poly.entity_id
_entity_poly.type
_entity_poly.pdbx_seq_one_letter_code
_entity_poly.pdbx_strand_id
1 'polypeptide(L)'
;MRERQPAVYILASGRNGTLYTGVTSDLVQRAWQHREGEVPGFTERHGVKHLVYYEMHGDMEHAIGREKRLKKWNRAWKLRLIEERNPHWRDLWEEILGSPGFPRSRE
;
A
#
# COMPACT_ATOMS: atom_id res chain seq x y z
N MET A 1 22.78 -4.78 -2.16
CA MET A 1 21.66 -4.77 -3.13
C MET A 1 20.38 -4.75 -2.33
N ARG A 2 19.46 -3.81 -2.55
CA ARG A 2 18.10 -3.87 -1.96
C ARG A 2 17.36 -5.00 -2.67
N GLU A 3 16.90 -5.99 -1.91
CA GLU A 3 16.10 -7.08 -2.45
C GLU A 3 14.77 -6.51 -2.96
N ARG A 4 14.51 -6.69 -4.26
CA ARG A 4 13.27 -6.25 -4.90
C ARG A 4 12.25 -7.37 -4.75
N GLN A 5 11.26 -7.15 -3.90
CA GLN A 5 10.19 -8.12 -3.68
C GLN A 5 8.87 -7.55 -4.21
N PRO A 6 8.16 -8.28 -5.11
CA PRO A 6 6.85 -7.90 -5.59
C PRO A 6 5.86 -7.68 -4.45
N ALA A 7 5.13 -6.57 -4.52
CA ALA A 7 4.16 -6.19 -3.51
C ALA A 7 2.95 -5.53 -4.13
N VAL A 8 1.77 -5.85 -3.60
CA VAL A 8 0.54 -5.10 -3.84
C VAL A 8 0.36 -4.11 -2.70
N TYR A 9 -0.11 -2.91 -3.00
CA TYR A 9 -0.29 -1.87 -1.99
C TYR A 9 -1.57 -1.08 -2.22
N ILE A 10 -2.10 -0.50 -1.14
CA ILE A 10 -3.20 0.46 -1.17
C ILE A 10 -2.74 1.75 -0.50
N LEU A 11 -2.87 2.85 -1.25
CA LEU A 11 -2.71 4.20 -0.74
C LEU A 11 -4.08 4.82 -0.46
N ALA A 12 -4.13 5.72 0.51
CA ALA A 12 -5.33 6.50 0.82
C ALA A 12 -5.01 8.00 0.97
N SER A 13 -6.00 8.84 0.64
CA SER A 13 -5.97 10.27 1.02
C SER A 13 -6.38 10.52 2.47
N GLY A 14 -6.92 9.51 3.15
CA GLY A 14 -7.40 9.56 4.53
C GLY A 14 -8.40 8.43 4.81
N ARG A 15 -8.85 8.32 6.07
CA ARG A 15 -9.88 7.35 6.45
C ARG A 15 -11.16 7.61 5.65
N ASN A 16 -11.68 6.57 4.99
CA ASN A 16 -12.82 6.67 4.08
C ASN A 16 -12.62 7.63 2.89
N GLY A 17 -11.38 7.99 2.55
CA GLY A 17 -11.04 8.82 1.40
C GLY A 17 -10.87 8.04 0.09
N THR A 18 -10.19 8.67 -0.87
CA THR A 18 -9.85 8.05 -2.15
C THR A 18 -8.85 6.93 -1.93
N LEU A 19 -9.09 5.77 -2.55
CA LEU A 19 -8.19 4.62 -2.50
C LEU A 19 -7.52 4.43 -3.85
N TYR A 20 -6.21 4.21 -3.83
CA TYR A 20 -5.43 3.82 -4.99
C TYR A 20 -4.80 2.45 -4.74
N THR A 21 -5.01 1.50 -5.66
CA THR A 21 -4.41 0.16 -5.57
C THR A 21 -3.40 -0.02 -6.69
N GLY A 22 -2.20 -0.46 -6.35
CA GLY A 22 -1.13 -0.71 -7.31
C GLY A 22 -0.25 -1.89 -6.92
N VAL A 23 0.67 -2.22 -7.82
CA VAL A 23 1.70 -3.26 -7.65
C VAL A 23 3.06 -2.67 -7.97
N THR A 24 4.11 -3.13 -7.29
CA THR A 24 5.50 -2.69 -7.51
C THR A 24 6.46 -3.81 -7.08
N SER A 25 7.68 -3.82 -7.63
CA SER A 25 8.78 -4.66 -7.13
C SER A 25 9.69 -3.93 -6.12
N ASP A 26 9.45 -2.63 -5.90
CA ASP A 26 10.12 -1.81 -4.90
C ASP A 26 9.07 -0.97 -4.17
N LEU A 27 8.60 -1.50 -3.03
CA LEU A 27 7.55 -0.88 -2.22
C LEU A 27 8.04 0.41 -1.56
N VAL A 28 9.27 0.42 -1.06
CA VAL A 28 9.87 1.57 -0.36
C VAL A 28 10.05 2.73 -1.31
N GLN A 29 10.65 2.50 -2.49
CA GLN A 29 10.80 3.56 -3.48
C GLN A 29 9.43 4.11 -3.90
N ARG A 30 8.45 3.23 -4.12
CA ARG A 30 7.13 3.65 -4.59
C ARG A 30 6.36 4.45 -3.55
N ALA A 31 6.38 4.02 -2.28
CA ALA A 31 5.73 4.74 -1.20
C ALA A 31 6.37 6.12 -0.98
N TRP A 32 7.70 6.20 -1.06
CA TRP A 32 8.43 7.48 -0.98
C TRP A 32 8.00 8.45 -2.09
N GLN A 33 7.99 7.99 -3.35
CA GLN A 33 7.59 8.83 -4.49
C GLN A 33 6.18 9.41 -4.33
N HIS A 34 5.21 8.62 -3.85
CA HIS A 34 3.84 9.12 -3.63
C HIS A 34 3.74 10.08 -2.44
N ARG A 35 4.51 9.82 -1.38
CA ARG A 35 4.56 10.69 -0.19
C ARG A 35 5.11 12.07 -0.53
N GLU A 36 6.24 12.11 -1.24
CA GLU A 36 6.90 13.35 -1.66
C GLU A 36 6.17 14.04 -2.82
N GLY A 37 5.21 13.37 -3.46
CA GLY A 37 4.48 13.90 -4.61
C GLY A 37 5.30 13.88 -5.91
N GLU A 38 6.37 13.10 -5.97
CA GLU A 38 7.20 12.94 -7.17
C GLU A 38 6.53 12.11 -8.28
N VAL A 39 5.35 11.53 -8.01
CA VAL A 39 4.52 10.89 -9.04
C VAL A 39 3.44 11.88 -9.51
N PRO A 40 3.70 12.64 -10.59
CA PRO A 40 2.67 13.50 -11.16
C PRO A 40 1.48 12.66 -11.64
N GLY A 41 0.26 13.06 -11.29
CA GLY A 41 -0.95 12.35 -11.72
C GLY A 41 -2.07 12.28 -10.68
N PHE A 42 -2.83 11.20 -10.71
CA PHE A 42 -4.05 11.02 -9.89
C PHE A 42 -3.77 11.09 -8.39
N THR A 43 -2.70 10.46 -7.91
CA THR A 43 -2.38 10.38 -6.48
C THR A 43 -1.95 11.73 -5.91
N GLU A 44 -1.17 12.51 -6.66
CA GLU A 44 -0.82 13.90 -6.33
C GLU A 44 -2.08 14.78 -6.26
N ARG A 45 -2.90 14.79 -7.31
CA ARG A 45 -4.10 15.65 -7.40
C ARG A 45 -5.14 15.38 -6.32
N HIS A 46 -5.23 14.14 -5.83
CA HIS A 46 -6.20 13.74 -4.82
C HIS A 46 -5.60 13.58 -3.42
N GLY A 47 -4.33 13.96 -3.21
CA GLY A 47 -3.68 13.86 -1.90
C GLY A 47 -3.53 12.43 -1.39
N VAL A 48 -3.48 11.44 -2.28
CA VAL A 48 -3.39 10.02 -1.94
C VAL A 48 -1.93 9.67 -1.61
N LYS A 49 -1.54 9.92 -0.36
CA LYS A 49 -0.14 9.86 0.08
C LYS A 49 0.14 8.77 1.11
N HIS A 50 -0.87 8.32 1.86
CA HIS A 50 -0.66 7.42 3.00
C HIS A 50 -0.69 5.97 2.56
N LEU A 51 0.37 5.22 2.88
CA LEU A 51 0.38 3.78 2.68
C LEU A 51 -0.44 3.13 3.80
N VAL A 52 -1.62 2.61 3.49
CA VAL A 52 -2.51 2.06 4.52
C VAL A 52 -2.58 0.54 4.51
N TYR A 53 -2.06 -0.10 3.46
CA TYR A 53 -2.03 -1.55 3.31
C TYR A 53 -0.98 -2.00 2.31
N TYR A 54 -0.36 -3.16 2.55
CA TYR A 54 0.46 -3.87 1.56
C TYR A 54 0.47 -5.39 1.78
N GLU A 55 0.74 -6.13 0.71
CA GLU A 55 0.96 -7.59 0.68
C GLU A 55 2.25 -7.86 -0.11
N MET A 56 3.22 -8.54 0.52
CA MET A 56 4.43 -9.01 -0.17
C MET A 56 4.13 -10.37 -0.83
N HIS A 57 4.64 -10.59 -2.04
CA HIS A 57 4.47 -11.81 -2.81
C HIS A 57 5.82 -12.42 -3.20
N GLY A 58 5.82 -13.73 -3.48
CA GLY A 58 7.01 -14.45 -3.94
C GLY A 58 7.40 -14.10 -5.37
N ASP A 59 6.43 -13.72 -6.21
CA ASP A 59 6.63 -13.37 -7.61
C ASP A 59 5.63 -12.31 -8.08
N MET A 60 5.95 -11.71 -9.22
CA MET A 60 5.21 -10.60 -9.81
C MET A 60 3.84 -11.03 -10.37
N GLU A 61 3.70 -12.28 -10.82
CA GLU A 61 2.45 -12.78 -11.40
C GLU A 61 1.37 -12.86 -10.31
N HIS A 62 1.69 -13.43 -9.15
CA HIS A 62 0.80 -13.46 -8.00
C HIS A 62 0.42 -12.06 -7.53
N ALA A 63 1.37 -11.13 -7.49
CA ALA A 63 1.12 -9.74 -7.12
C ALA A 63 0.17 -9.05 -8.11
N ILE A 64 0.41 -9.18 -9.42
CA ILE A 64 -0.50 -8.65 -10.45
C ILE A 64 -1.89 -9.28 -10.36
N GLY A 65 -1.97 -10.59 -10.15
CA GLY A 65 -3.24 -11.30 -9.97
C GLY A 65 -4.02 -10.78 -8.76
N ARG A 66 -3.33 -10.54 -7.63
CA ARG A 66 -3.93 -9.98 -6.42
C ARG A 66 -4.39 -8.54 -6.64
N GLU A 67 -3.59 -7.70 -7.29
CA GLU A 67 -3.95 -6.32 -7.64
C GLU A 67 -5.23 -6.27 -8.49
N LYS A 68 -5.33 -7.12 -9.53
CA LYS A 68 -6.52 -7.24 -10.36
C LYS A 68 -7.76 -7.65 -9.56
N ARG A 69 -7.62 -8.59 -8.62
CA ARG A 69 -8.73 -8.98 -7.72
C ARG A 69 -9.17 -7.81 -6.85
N LEU A 70 -8.22 -7.14 -6.19
CA LEU A 70 -8.52 -5.99 -5.33
C LEU A 70 -9.19 -4.87 -6.14
N LYS A 71 -8.72 -4.55 -7.34
CA LYS A 71 -9.36 -3.52 -8.19
C LYS A 71 -10.85 -3.82 -8.46
N LYS A 72 -11.22 -5.08 -8.66
CA LYS A 72 -12.61 -5.53 -8.86
C LYS A 72 -13.46 -5.56 -7.59
N TRP A 73 -12.87 -5.51 -6.40
CA TRP A 73 -13.63 -5.52 -5.16
C TRP A 73 -14.43 -4.23 -4.99
N ASN A 74 -15.62 -4.38 -4.40
CA ASN A 74 -16.37 -3.23 -3.93
C ASN A 74 -15.58 -2.50 -2.82
N ARG A 75 -15.96 -1.25 -2.59
CA ARG A 75 -15.28 -0.39 -1.62
C ARG A 75 -15.31 -0.96 -0.21
N ALA A 76 -16.45 -1.47 0.25
CA ALA A 76 -16.61 -1.99 1.60
C ALA A 76 -15.63 -3.13 1.92
N TRP A 77 -15.37 -4.02 0.97
CA TRP A 77 -14.41 -5.11 1.16
C TRP A 77 -12.97 -4.62 1.25
N LYS A 78 -12.60 -3.57 0.49
CA LYS A 78 -11.29 -2.92 0.63
C LYS A 78 -11.12 -2.28 1.98
N LEU A 79 -12.16 -1.58 2.47
CA LEU A 79 -12.13 -0.95 3.79
C LEU A 79 -11.93 -2.00 4.89
N ARG A 80 -12.70 -3.09 4.85
CA ARG A 80 -12.54 -4.20 5.80
C ARG A 80 -11.13 -4.80 5.77
N LEU A 81 -10.59 -5.07 4.59
CA LEU A 81 -9.22 -5.58 4.43
C LEU A 81 -8.18 -4.65 5.05
N ILE A 82 -8.33 -3.34 4.86
CA ILE A 82 -7.43 -2.34 5.46
C ILE A 82 -7.62 -2.34 6.99
N GLU A 83 -8.86 -2.30 7.47
CA GLU A 83 -9.18 -2.19 8.90
C GLU A 83 -8.80 -3.44 9.70
N GLU A 84 -8.81 -4.62 9.08
CA GLU A 84 -8.33 -5.88 9.69
C GLU A 84 -6.84 -5.81 10.07
N ARG A 85 -6.00 -5.15 9.25
CA ARG A 85 -4.55 -5.01 9.54
C ARG A 85 -4.16 -3.67 10.13
N ASN A 86 -4.90 -2.62 9.80
CA ASN A 86 -4.60 -1.24 10.11
C ASN A 86 -5.88 -0.49 10.51
N PRO A 87 -6.48 -0.82 11.68
CA PRO A 87 -7.76 -0.25 12.11
C PRO A 87 -7.71 1.26 12.34
N HIS A 88 -6.52 1.79 12.61
CA HIS A 88 -6.28 3.22 12.83
C HIS A 88 -5.87 3.97 11.56
N TRP A 89 -5.82 3.30 10.40
CA TRP A 89 -5.47 3.93 9.12
C TRP A 89 -4.12 4.67 9.17
N ARG A 90 -3.17 4.12 9.93
CA ARG A 90 -1.82 4.68 10.09
C ARG A 90 -1.07 4.59 8.77
N ASP A 91 -0.19 5.55 8.53
CA ASP A 91 0.74 5.47 7.41
C ASP A 91 1.84 4.43 7.73
N LEU A 92 1.88 3.35 6.96
CA LEU A 92 2.76 2.21 7.16
C LEU A 92 4.19 2.46 6.62
N TRP A 93 4.52 3.70 6.24
CA TRP A 93 5.86 4.08 5.80
C TRP A 93 6.97 3.64 6.77
N GLU A 94 6.79 3.88 8.07
CA GLU A 94 7.80 3.52 9.07
C GLU A 94 7.96 2.00 9.21
N GLU A 95 6.87 1.24 9.03
CA GLU A 95 6.87 -0.22 9.07
C GLU A 95 7.69 -0.80 7.93
N ILE A 96 7.48 -0.32 6.69
CA ILE A 96 8.22 -0.83 5.52
C ILE A 96 9.69 -0.41 5.51
N LEU A 97 10.07 0.63 6.25
CA LEU A 97 11.46 1.01 6.49
C LEU A 97 12.12 0.16 7.58
N GLY A 98 11.38 -0.67 8.30
CA GLY A 98 11.90 -1.45 9.42
C GLY A 98 12.27 -0.58 10.63
N SER A 99 11.65 0.58 10.80
CA SER A 99 11.88 1.40 11.99
C SER A 99 11.37 0.67 13.24
N PRO A 100 12.11 0.70 14.37
CA PRO A 100 11.87 -0.15 15.54
C PRO A 100 10.56 0.12 16.32
N GLY A 101 9.64 0.91 15.77
CA GLY A 101 8.39 1.31 16.42
C GLY A 101 7.16 0.46 16.07
N PHE A 102 7.25 -0.52 15.16
CA PHE A 102 6.10 -1.33 14.74
C PHE A 102 6.29 -2.83 15.01
N PRO A 103 5.40 -3.47 15.78
CA PRO A 103 5.39 -4.92 15.85
C PRO A 103 5.00 -5.46 14.47
N ARG A 104 5.88 -6.24 13.84
CA ARG A 104 5.52 -7.04 12.67
C ARG A 104 4.45 -8.02 13.14
N SER A 105 3.18 -7.75 12.86
CA SER A 105 2.11 -8.73 13.06
C SER A 105 2.38 -9.93 12.14
N ARG A 106 3.10 -10.91 12.68
CA ARG A 106 3.19 -12.28 12.17
C ARG A 106 2.21 -13.11 12.99
N GLU A 107 1.18 -13.60 12.34
CA GLU A 107 0.57 -14.90 12.66
C GLU A 107 0.92 -15.85 11.52
#